data_AF-A0A1U7LLA3-F1
#
_entry.id   AF-A0A1U7LLA3-F1
#
_cell.length_a   1.000
_cell.length_b   1.000
_cell.length_c   1.000
_cell.angle_alpha   90.00
_cell.angle_beta   90.00
_cell.angle_gamma   90.00
#
_symmetry.space_group_name_H-M   'P 1'
#
loop_
_entity.id
_entity.type
_entity.pdbx_description
1 polymer ?
#
loop_
_entity_poly.entity_id
_entity_poly.type
_entity_poly.pdbx_seq_one_letter_code
_entity_poly.pdbx_strand_id
1 'polypeptide(L)'
;MAFGFLFDFKRGANNTVVTNVRDSVKEQWFLDALAKDNVDLFLLAGHIPVRGSSEWTSAIAAIRAVHPNTPIQIFGGHYHVCLWSLALPNQAGP
;
A
#
# COMPACT_ATOMS: atom_id res chain seq x y z
N MET A 1 -10.26 2.46 6.61
CA MET A 1 -10.00 3.15 5.33
C MET A 1 -9.40 2.17 4.33
N ALA A 2 -9.70 2.29 3.03
CA ALA A 2 -9.17 1.38 2.01
C ALA A 2 -8.51 2.13 0.84
N PHE A 3 -7.41 1.59 0.33
CA PHE A 3 -6.71 2.09 -0.87
C PHE A 3 -6.49 0.97 -1.88
N GLY A 4 -6.53 1.34 -3.15
CA GLY A 4 -6.29 0.45 -4.29
C GLY A 4 -5.02 0.85 -5.02
N PHE A 5 -4.11 -0.10 -5.25
CA PHE A 5 -2.87 0.13 -5.99
C PHE A 5 -2.63 -0.92 -7.09
N LEU A 6 -1.95 -0.48 -8.14
CA LEU A 6 -1.47 -1.35 -9.22
C LEU A 6 0.06 -1.38 -9.16
N PHE A 7 0.67 -2.50 -9.53
CA PHE A 7 2.11 -2.58 -9.74
C PHE A 7 2.55 -1.63 -10.84
N ASP A 8 3.85 -1.40 -10.99
CA ASP A 8 4.38 -0.55 -12.05
C ASP A 8 4.12 -1.13 -13.45
N PHE A 9 2.91 -0.93 -13.95
CA PHE A 9 2.40 -1.50 -15.18
C PHE A 9 2.61 -0.55 -16.35
N LYS A 10 3.51 -0.92 -17.27
CA LYS A 10 3.91 -0.10 -18.42
C LYS A 10 3.11 -0.34 -19.70
N ARG A 11 2.14 -1.26 -19.71
CA ARG A 11 1.43 -1.69 -20.93
C ARG A 11 -0.04 -1.27 -20.94
N GLY A 12 -0.34 -0.08 -20.40
CA GLY A 12 -1.66 0.52 -20.46
C GLY A 12 -2.08 0.88 -21.90
N ALA A 13 -3.39 0.98 -22.12
CA ALA A 13 -3.91 1.56 -23.35
C ALA A 13 -3.66 3.08 -23.35
N ASN A 14 -3.77 3.74 -24.51
CA ASN A 14 -3.46 5.17 -24.65
C ASN A 14 -4.36 6.11 -23.84
N ASN A 15 -5.50 5.61 -23.35
CA ASN A 15 -6.47 6.33 -22.54
C ASN A 15 -6.35 6.01 -21.05
N THR A 16 -5.32 5.26 -20.63
CA THR A 16 -5.08 4.97 -19.22
C THR A 16 -3.70 5.43 -18.80
N VAL A 17 -3.62 5.95 -17.57
CA VAL A 17 -2.36 6.35 -16.95
C VAL A 17 -2.24 5.59 -15.63
N VAL A 18 -1.10 4.94 -15.43
CA VAL A 18 -0.74 4.29 -14.17
C VAL A 18 0.31 5.16 -13.49
N THR A 19 -0.05 5.72 -12.34
CA THR A 19 0.88 6.46 -11.48
C THR A 19 1.54 5.48 -10.51
N ASN A 20 2.86 5.56 -10.38
CA ASN A 20 3.60 4.71 -9.45
C ASN A 20 3.15 4.95 -8.01
N VAL A 21 3.01 3.88 -7.23
CA VAL A 21 2.60 3.96 -5.82
C VAL A 21 3.48 4.91 -5.01
N ARG A 22 4.80 4.89 -5.23
CA ARG A 22 5.77 5.78 -4.56
C ARG A 22 5.48 7.27 -4.78
N ASP A 23 4.87 7.60 -5.91
CA ASP A 23 4.55 8.98 -6.29
C ASP A 23 3.11 9.30 -5.84
N SER A 24 2.16 8.39 -6.02
CA SER A 24 0.77 8.54 -5.57
C SER A 24 0.64 8.78 -4.07
N VAL A 25 1.46 8.14 -3.23
CA VAL A 25 1.41 8.32 -1.77
C VAL A 25 1.89 9.69 -1.29
N LYS A 26 2.43 10.51 -2.19
CA LYS A 26 2.84 11.91 -1.91
C LYS A 26 1.80 12.92 -2.39
N GLU A 27 0.79 12.48 -3.13
CA GLU A 27 -0.23 13.38 -3.67
C GLU A 27 -1.18 13.87 -2.58
N GLN A 28 -1.69 15.08 -2.73
CA GLN A 28 -2.50 15.74 -1.70
C GLN A 28 -3.74 14.94 -1.32
N TRP A 29 -4.41 14.30 -2.28
CA TRP A 29 -5.60 13.47 -2.00
C TRP A 29 -5.30 12.30 -1.05
N PHE A 30 -4.10 11.74 -1.12
CA PHE A 30 -3.68 10.64 -0.25
C PHE A 30 -3.37 11.17 1.14
N LEU A 31 -2.65 12.29 1.23
CA LEU A 31 -2.35 12.96 2.50
C LEU A 31 -3.62 13.43 3.22
N ASP A 32 -4.58 14.01 2.49
CA ASP A 32 -5.88 14.43 3.00
C ASP A 32 -6.71 13.23 3.49
N ALA A 33 -6.61 12.10 2.80
CA ALA A 33 -7.25 10.87 3.25
C ALA A 33 -6.63 10.37 4.57
N LEU A 34 -5.30 10.41 4.70
CA LEU A 34 -4.61 10.02 5.94
C LEU A 34 -4.86 10.99 7.10
N ALA A 35 -5.14 12.26 6.83
CA ALA A 35 -5.45 13.25 7.87
C ALA A 35 -6.80 13.01 8.56
N LYS A 36 -7.62 12.07 8.08
CA LYS A 36 -8.88 11.71 8.73
C LYS A 36 -8.61 10.92 10.02
N ASP A 37 -9.17 11.39 11.11
CA ASP A 37 -9.14 10.72 12.40
C ASP A 37 -10.04 9.46 12.44
N ASN A 38 -9.86 8.64 13.48
CA ASN A 38 -10.69 7.47 13.81
C ASN A 38 -10.70 6.37 12.73
N VAL A 39 -9.53 6.06 12.17
CA VAL A 39 -9.36 4.86 11.32
C VAL A 39 -8.85 3.70 12.16
N ASP A 40 -9.70 2.69 12.38
CA ASP A 40 -9.32 1.49 13.15
C ASP A 40 -8.54 0.46 12.34
N LEU A 41 -8.60 0.53 11.00
CA LEU A 41 -7.95 -0.39 10.07
C LEU A 41 -7.68 0.28 8.73
N PHE A 42 -6.46 0.07 8.20
CA PHE A 42 -6.14 0.34 6.80
C PHE A 42 -6.14 -0.95 5.99
N LEU A 43 -6.89 -0.94 4.89
CA LEU A 43 -6.94 -2.04 3.93
C LEU A 43 -6.26 -1.63 2.63
N LEU A 44 -5.21 -2.34 2.22
CA LEU A 44 -4.53 -2.12 0.95
C LEU A 44 -4.85 -3.26 0.02
N ALA A 45 -5.66 -3.00 -1.01
CA ALA A 45 -5.92 -3.95 -2.07
C ALA A 45 -5.08 -3.58 -3.29
N GLY A 46 -4.53 -4.56 -3.99
CA GLY A 46 -3.81 -4.26 -5.21
C GLY A 46 -3.39 -5.47 -6.00
N HIS A 47 -3.26 -5.26 -7.30
CA HIS A 47 -2.68 -6.26 -8.19
C HIS A 47 -1.15 -6.13 -8.14
N ILE A 48 -0.57 -6.41 -6.98
CA ILE A 48 0.86 -6.30 -6.69
C ILE A 48 1.29 -7.56 -5.93
N PRO A 49 2.46 -8.17 -6.23
CA PRO A 49 2.98 -9.29 -5.45
C PRO A 49 3.02 -9.01 -3.95
N VAL A 50 2.54 -9.96 -3.13
CA VAL A 50 2.51 -9.79 -1.67
C VAL A 50 3.92 -9.65 -1.07
N ARG A 51 4.94 -10.31 -1.64
CA ARG A 51 6.34 -10.26 -1.19
C ARG A 51 7.24 -9.67 -2.26
N GLY A 52 8.31 -8.99 -1.81
CA GLY A 52 9.34 -8.44 -2.70
C GLY A 52 8.89 -7.22 -3.51
N SER A 53 7.81 -6.55 -3.11
CA SER A 53 7.31 -5.35 -3.77
C SER A 53 7.65 -4.08 -2.99
N SER A 54 8.30 -3.14 -3.68
CA SER A 54 8.62 -1.81 -3.14
C SER A 54 7.39 -0.90 -3.02
N GLU A 55 6.33 -1.20 -3.77
CA GLU A 55 5.06 -0.51 -3.77
C GLU A 55 4.37 -0.66 -2.41
N TRP A 56 4.33 -1.88 -1.87
CA TRP A 56 3.81 -2.10 -0.52
C TRP A 56 4.65 -1.40 0.55
N THR A 57 5.98 -1.48 0.46
CA THR A 57 6.86 -0.77 1.39
C THR A 57 6.59 0.73 1.38
N SER A 58 6.38 1.32 0.20
CA SER A 58 6.10 2.75 0.05
C SER A 58 4.76 3.14 0.67
N ALA A 59 3.69 2.38 0.39
CA ALA A 59 2.36 2.64 0.94
C ALA A 59 2.30 2.44 2.46
N ILE A 60 2.91 1.37 2.98
CA ILE A 60 2.97 1.09 4.42
C ILE A 60 3.75 2.20 5.13
N ALA A 61 4.92 2.60 4.60
CA ALA A 61 5.73 3.65 5.21
C ALA A 61 4.98 4.98 5.28
N ALA A 62 4.27 5.37 4.21
CA ALA A 62 3.48 6.59 4.18
C ALA A 62 2.34 6.57 5.21
N ILE A 63 1.63 5.44 5.36
CA ILE A 63 0.58 5.28 6.37
C ILE A 63 1.18 5.32 7.78
N ARG A 64 2.27 4.57 8.03
CA ARG A 64 2.91 4.48 9.36
C ARG A 64 3.53 5.79 9.83
N ALA A 65 3.88 6.70 8.91
CA ALA A 65 4.35 8.03 9.25
C ALA A 65 3.28 8.89 9.96
N VAL A 66 1.99 8.61 9.71
CA VAL A 66 0.84 9.32 10.31
C VAL A 66 0.13 8.46 11.35
N HIS A 67 -0.04 7.17 11.07
CA HIS A 67 -0.78 6.19 11.86
C HIS A 67 0.16 5.05 12.32
N PRO A 68 1.05 5.29 13.29
CA PRO A 68 2.11 4.35 13.65
C PRO A 68 1.59 3.02 14.19
N ASN A 69 0.42 3.01 14.84
CA ASN A 69 -0.11 1.84 15.56
C ASN A 69 -1.34 1.20 14.89
N THR A 70 -1.95 1.85 13.89
CA THR A 70 -3.16 1.32 13.26
C THR A 70 -2.87 0.05 12.46
N PRO A 71 -3.65 -1.03 12.61
CA PRO A 71 -3.49 -2.24 11.81
C PRO A 71 -3.56 -1.96 10.30
N ILE A 72 -2.75 -2.70 9.52
CA ILE A 72 -2.74 -2.65 8.06
C ILE A 72 -2.91 -4.09 7.53
N GLN A 73 -3.95 -4.33 6.75
CA GLN A 73 -4.18 -5.58 6.03
C GLN A 73 -3.92 -5.38 4.54
N ILE A 74 -3.24 -6.33 3.90
CA ILE A 74 -2.93 -6.29 2.46
C ILE A 74 -3.60 -7.46 1.75
N PHE A 75 -4.22 -7.18 0.61
CA PHE A 75 -4.64 -8.17 -0.38
C PHE A 75 -3.87 -7.91 -1.69
N GLY A 76 -2.83 -8.72 -1.92
CA GLY A 76 -2.01 -8.67 -3.12
C GLY A 76 -2.35 -9.73 -4.15
N GLY A 77 -1.61 -9.75 -5.27
CA GLY A 77 -1.84 -10.67 -6.38
C GLY A 77 -0.65 -10.72 -7.35
N HIS A 78 -0.92 -10.62 -8.65
CA HIS A 78 0.03 -10.61 -9.77
C HIS A 78 0.76 -11.93 -10.07
N TYR A 79 1.34 -12.60 -9.07
CA TYR A 79 2.10 -13.83 -9.31
C TYR A 79 1.26 -15.11 -9.41
N HIS A 80 -0.06 -15.01 -9.23
CA HIS A 80 -0.99 -16.15 -9.34
C HIS A 80 -0.63 -17.31 -8.40
N VAL A 81 -0.08 -17.00 -7.23
CA VAL A 81 0.25 -17.97 -6.18
C VAL A 81 -0.59 -17.72 -4.94
N CYS A 82 -0.99 -18.79 -4.25
CA CYS A 82 -1.56 -18.69 -2.93
C CYS A 82 -0.44 -18.41 -1.93
N LEU A 83 -0.39 -17.19 -1.40
CA LEU A 83 0.63 -16.75 -0.47
C LEU A 83 0.00 -15.97 0.68
N TRP A 84 0.46 -16.26 1.89
CA TRP A 84 0.15 -15.47 3.08
C TRP A 84 1.44 -14.99 3.74
N SER A 85 1.38 -13.82 4.36
CA SER A 85 2.50 -13.21 5.07
C SER A 85 1.98 -12.46 6.28
N LEU A 86 2.64 -12.68 7.43
CA LEU A 86 2.45 -11.87 8.62
C LEU A 86 3.67 -10.96 8.78
N ALA A 87 3.43 -9.65 8.72
CA ALA A 87 4.42 -8.68 9.15
C ALA A 87 4.21 -8.48 10.65
N LEU A 88 5.16 -8.92 11.48
CA LEU A 88 5.12 -8.63 12.90
C LEU A 88 5.34 -7.12 13.10
N PRO A 89 4.62 -6.46 14.03
CA PRO A 89 4.94 -5.09 14.41
C PRO A 89 6.39 -5.06 14.85
N ASN A 90 7.13 -4.04 14.36
CA ASN A 90 8.56 -3.81 14.60
C ASN A 90 9.07 -4.53 15.87
N GLN A 91 9.78 -5.64 15.67
CA GLN A 91 10.85 -5.96 16.60
C GLN A 91 11.87 -4.84 16.41
N ALA A 92 11.73 -3.77 17.21
CA ALA A 92 12.85 -2.88 17.43
C ALA A 92 14.01 -3.77 17.89
N GLY A 93 14.98 -3.99 17.01
CA GLY A 93 16.20 -4.70 17.39
C GLY A 93 16.94 -3.93 18.49
N PRO A 94 17.83 -4.59 19.24
CA PRO A 94 18.69 -3.94 20.23
C PRO A 94 19.57 -2.84 19.61
#